data_AF-A0A259HB51-F1
#
_entry.id   AF-A0A259HB51-F1
#
_cell.length_a   1.000
_cell.length_b   1.000
_cell.length_c   1.000
_cell.angle_alpha   90.00
_cell.angle_beta   90.00
_cell.angle_gamma   90.00
#
_symmetry.space_group_name_H-M   'P 1'
#
loop_
_entity.id
_entity.type
_entity.pdbx_description
1 polymer ?
#
loop_
_entity_poly.entity_id
_entity_poly.type
_entity_poly.pdbx_seq_one_letter_code
_entity_poly.pdbx_strand_id
1 'polypeptide(L)' 'MKNVALTVSGNRYEIKLEDAFADFVNKDLQEAGVILHQDNKPDKLLKAYLRLAKQATSYEEEIELLIETLDGL' A
#
# COMPACT_ATOMS: atom_id res chain seq x y z
N MET A 1 5.36 -17.63 2.76
CA MET A 1 4.44 -16.78 3.55
C MET A 1 5.25 -16.02 4.60
N LYS A 2 5.06 -14.70 4.72
CA LYS A 2 5.72 -13.81 5.69
C LYS A 2 4.68 -13.09 6.56
N ASN A 3 5.07 -12.75 7.79
CA ASN A 3 4.21 -11.92 8.65
C ASN A 3 4.54 -10.44 8.43
N VAL A 4 3.49 -9.65 8.22
CA VAL A 4 3.54 -8.19 8.27
C VAL A 4 2.91 -7.79 9.59
N ALA A 5 3.62 -6.99 10.38
CA ALA A 5 3.15 -6.56 11.67
C ALA A 5 3.31 -5.06 11.86
N LEU A 6 2.30 -4.45 12.46
CA LEU A 6 2.21 -3.01 12.68
C LEU A 6 1.61 -2.71 14.04
N THR A 7 2.16 -1.72 14.73
CA THR A 7 1.56 -1.19 15.96
C THR A 7 0.95 0.19 15.71
N VAL A 8 -0.30 0.37 16.13
CA VAL A 8 -1.07 1.62 16.00
C VAL A 8 -1.88 1.85 17.27
N SER A 9 -1.76 3.04 17.86
CA SER A 9 -2.49 3.42 19.08
C SER A 9 -2.36 2.36 20.19
N GLY A 10 -1.14 1.85 20.38
CA GLY A 10 -0.84 0.81 21.37
C GLY A 10 -1.29 -0.62 21.01
N ASN A 11 -1.97 -0.83 19.89
CA ASN A 11 -2.43 -2.15 19.46
C ASN A 11 -1.51 -2.72 18.37
N ARG A 12 -1.05 -3.96 18.54
CA ARG A 12 -0.25 -4.65 17.52
C ARG A 12 -1.13 -5.57 16.68
N TYR A 13 -1.05 -5.39 15.37
CA TYR A 13 -1.72 -6.19 14.36
C TYR A 13 -0.66 -7.00 13.62
N GLU A 14 -0.95 -8.27 13.35
CA GLU A 14 -0.07 -9.18 12.62
C GLU A 14 -0.90 -9.94 11.59
N ILE A 15 -0.46 -9.91 10.34
CA ILE A 15 -1.15 -10.51 9.20
C ILE A 15 -0.14 -11.36 8.44
N LYS A 16 -0.55 -12.58 8.09
CA LYS A 16 0.28 -13.49 7.31
C LYS A 16 -0.07 -13.37 5.83
N LEU A 17 0.92 -13.02 5.02
CA LEU A 17 0.77 -12.77 3.58
C LEU A 17 1.74 -13.64 2.77
N GLU A 18 1.48 -13.73 1.47
CA GLU A 18 2.47 -14.26 0.51
C GLU A 18 3.73 -13.38 0.51
N ASP A 19 4.89 -13.96 0.19
CA ASP A 19 6.18 -13.30 0.38
C ASP A 19 6.33 -12.02 -0.44
N ALA A 20 5.99 -12.07 -1.72
CA ALA A 20 6.05 -10.91 -2.60
C ALA A 20 5.08 -9.80 -2.15
N PHE A 21 3.89 -10.19 -1.69
CA PHE A 21 2.90 -9.22 -1.20
C PHE A 21 3.33 -8.61 0.14
N ALA A 22 3.91 -9.41 1.05
CA ALA A 22 4.46 -8.91 2.30
C ALA A 22 5.60 -7.91 2.07
N ASP A 23 6.49 -8.22 1.12
CA ASP A 23 7.61 -7.34 0.76
C ASP A 23 7.10 -6.01 0.18
N PHE A 24 6.08 -6.05 -0.67
CA PHE A 24 5.39 -4.86 -1.18
C PHE A 24 4.78 -4.03 -0.04
N VAL A 25 3.98 -4.63 0.84
CA VAL A 25 3.31 -3.90 1.94
C VAL A 25 4.33 -3.27 2.89
N ASN A 26 5.40 -4.00 3.25
CA ASN A 26 6.44 -3.47 4.14
C ASN A 26 7.14 -2.26 3.52
N LYS A 27 7.47 -2.32 2.22
CA LYS A 27 8.08 -1.20 1.49
C LYS A 27 7.13 -0.01 1.43
N ASP A 28 5.86 -0.24 1.10
CA ASP A 28 4.84 0.82 1.00
C ASP A 28 4.66 1.56 2.34
N LEU A 29 4.53 0.80 3.44
CA LEU A 29 4.43 1.36 4.78
C LEU A 29 5.66 2.20 5.14
N GLN A 30 6.86 1.70 4.86
CA GLN A 30 8.11 2.43 5.14
C GLN A 30 8.20 3.74 4.36
N GLU A 31 7.82 3.75 3.08
CA GLU A 31 7.77 4.95 2.25
C GLU A 31 6.72 5.97 2.73
N ALA A 32 5.63 5.50 3.34
CA ALA A 32 4.65 6.35 4.01
C ALA A 32 5.13 6.89 5.38
N GLY A 33 6.33 6.50 5.82
CA GLY A 33 6.93 6.92 7.09
C GLY A 33 6.50 6.09 8.30
N VAL A 34 5.90 4.91 8.08
CA VAL A 34 5.53 3.96 9.11
C VAL A 34 6.76 3.16 9.56
N ILE A 35 6.91 2.99 10.87
CA ILE A 35 8.01 2.24 11.48
C ILE A 35 7.45 0.93 12.06
N LEU A 36 7.75 -0.22 11.44
CA LEU A 36 7.13 -1.52 11.71
C LEU A 36 7.33 -2.04 13.16
N HIS A 37 8.37 -1.58 13.84
CA HIS A 37 8.73 -1.98 15.20
C HIS A 37 8.41 -0.92 16.25
N GLN A 38 7.61 0.09 15.92
CA GLN A 38 7.18 1.14 16.84
C GLN A 38 5.68 1.38 16.74
N ASP A 39 5.14 2.09 17.73
CA ASP A 39 3.77 2.58 17.67
C ASP A 39 3.67 3.75 16.69
N ASN A 40 2.76 3.65 15.74
CA ASN A 40 2.57 4.64 14.69
C ASN A 40 1.29 5.43 14.93
N LYS A 41 1.34 6.73 14.63
CA LYS A 41 0.15 7.55 14.64
C LYS A 41 -0.77 7.18 13.46
N PRO A 42 -2.10 7.15 13.66
CA PRO A 42 -3.06 6.77 12.61
C PRO A 42 -2.98 7.59 11.31
N ASP A 43 -2.54 8.85 11.37
CA ASP A 43 -2.41 9.72 10.19
C ASP A 43 -1.41 9.18 9.15
N LYS A 44 -0.36 8.47 9.60
CA LYS A 44 0.59 7.82 8.69
C LYS A 44 -0.05 6.71 7.87
N LEU A 45 -0.96 5.94 8.49
CA LEU A 45 -1.70 4.90 7.79
C LEU A 45 -2.72 5.46 6.82
N LEU A 46 -3.45 6.50 7.23
CA LEU A 46 -4.36 7.21 6.33
C LEU A 46 -3.60 7.73 5.10
N LYS A 47 -2.41 8.30 5.31
CA LYS A 47 -1.54 8.74 4.21
C LYS A 47 -1.11 7.60 3.29
N ALA A 48 -0.69 6.46 3.85
CA ALA A 48 -0.34 5.27 3.08
C ALA A 48 -1.52 4.79 2.21
N TYR A 49 -2.71 4.69 2.81
CA TYR A 49 -3.93 4.31 2.11
C TYR A 49 -4.29 5.28 0.96
N LEU A 50 -4.28 6.59 1.23
CA LEU A 50 -4.59 7.60 0.21
C LEU A 50 -3.59 7.57 -0.95
N ARG A 51 -2.32 7.25 -0.68
CA ARG A 51 -1.30 7.07 -1.72
C ARG A 51 -1.60 5.87 -2.61
N LEU A 52 -1.91 4.71 -2.00
CA LEU A 52 -2.28 3.50 -2.74
C LEU A 52 -3.55 3.71 -3.56
N ALA A 53 -4.57 4.37 -3.00
CA ALA A 53 -5.81 4.69 -3.71
C ALA A 53 -5.53 5.57 -4.94
N LYS A 54 -4.73 6.63 -4.78
CA LYS A 54 -4.32 7.48 -5.90
C LYS A 54 -3.57 6.69 -6.97
N GLN A 55 -2.63 5.83 -6.57
CA GLN A 55 -1.84 5.03 -7.50
C GLN A 55 -2.72 4.05 -8.30
N ALA A 56 -3.68 3.41 -7.64
CA ALA A 56 -4.64 2.52 -8.31
C ALA A 56 -5.49 3.29 -9.34
N THR A 57 -6.03 4.45 -8.96
CA THR A 57 -6.81 5.29 -9.88
C THR A 57 -5.97 5.75 -11.08
N SER A 58 -4.71 6.15 -10.87
CA SER A 58 -3.82 6.53 -11.98
C SER A 58 -3.54 5.36 -12.92
N TYR A 59 -3.41 4.13 -12.41
CA TYR A 59 -3.25 2.95 -13.27
C TYR A 59 -4.52 2.61 -14.05
N GLU A 60 -5.70 2.78 -13.45
CA GLU A 60 -6.98 2.62 -14.15
C GLU A 60 -7.09 3.63 -15.31
N GLU A 61 -6.78 4.90 -15.07
CA GLU A 61 -6.76 5.95 -16.09
C GLU A 61 -5.77 5.65 -17.23
N GLU A 62 -4.55 5.19 -16.89
CA GLU A 62 -3.55 4.81 -17.90
C GLU A 62 -3.99 3.61 -18.74
N ILE A 63 -4.65 2.62 -18.13
CA ILE A 63 -5.18 1.46 -18.84
C ILE A 63 -6.31 1.87 -19.78
N GLU A 64 -7.24 2.73 -19.34
CA GLU A 64 -8.32 3.25 -20.18
C GLU A 64 -7.75 3.99 -21.40
N LEU A 65 -6.76 4.86 -21.21
CA LEU A 65 -6.10 5.57 -22.31
C LEU A 65 -5.44 4.61 -23.32
N LEU A 66 -4.82 3.54 -22.83
CA LEU A 66 -4.22 2.50 -23.68
C LEU A 66 -5.28 1.78 -24.51
N ILE A 67 -6.43 1.44 -23.91
CA ILE A 67 -7.54 0.80 -24.61
C ILE A 67 -8.10 1.74 -25.69
N GLU A 68 -8.36 3.01 -25.36
CA GLU A 68 -8.85 4.00 -26.33
C GLU A 68 -7.89 4.18 -27.51
N THR A 69 -6.58 4.17 -27.24
CA THR A 69 -5.55 4.29 -28.28
C THR A 69 -5.52 3.08 -29.20
N LEU A 70 -5.74 1.87 -28.67
CA LEU A 70 -5.78 0.64 -29.45
C LEU A 70 -7.07 0.51 -30.27
N ASP A 71 -8.22 0.94 -29.75
CA ASP A 71 -9.50 0.91 -30.46
C ASP A 71 -9.59 1.98 -31.57
N GLY A 72 -8.82 3.07 -31.44
CA GLY A 72 -8.71 4.12 -32.45
C GLY A 72 -7.75 3.81 -33.61
N LEU A 73 -7.02 2.69 -33.55
CA LEU A 73 -6.11 2.18 -34.59
C LEU A 73 -6.81 1.20 -35.53
#